data_AF-A0ABD0QL20-F1
#
_entry.id   AF-A0ABD0QL20-F1
#
_cell.length_a   1.000
_cell.length_b   1.000
_cell.length_c   1.000
_cell.angle_alpha   90.00
_cell.angle_beta   90.00
_cell.angle_gamma   90.00
#
_symmetry.space_group_name_H-M   'P 1'
#
loop_
_entity.id
_entity.type
_entity.pdbx_description
1 polymer ?
#
loop_
_entity_poly.entity_id
_entity_poly.type
_entity_poly.pdbx_seq_one_letter_code
_entity_poly.pdbx_strand_id
1 'polypeptide(L)'
;KRSNSWLSTGWFTMAIALEICDRVNVYGMVSPEFCKLPNLKPSVPYHYYEPAGPDECKMYISHEQGRHGSHHRFITEKRVFASWARMFNIHFYQPDWRPAPLAQNNTNS
;
A
#
# COMPACT_ATOMS: atom_id res chain seq x y z
N LYS A 1 5.32 -10.08 -25.52
CA LYS A 1 6.40 -9.29 -24.86
C LYS A 1 6.43 -9.65 -23.38
N ARG A 2 7.49 -10.29 -22.87
CA ARG A 2 7.69 -10.48 -21.41
C ARG A 2 8.26 -9.19 -20.83
N SER A 3 7.65 -8.67 -19.77
CA SER A 3 8.01 -7.39 -19.14
C SER A 3 9.30 -7.45 -18.30
N ASN A 4 9.92 -8.63 -18.17
CA ASN A 4 11.07 -8.90 -17.28
C ASN A 4 10.88 -8.37 -15.85
N SER A 5 9.64 -8.26 -15.38
CA SER A 5 9.28 -7.83 -14.02
C SER A 5 8.90 -9.02 -13.17
N TRP A 6 9.16 -8.94 -11.87
CA TRP A 6 8.74 -9.94 -10.88
C TRP A 6 7.52 -9.44 -10.13
N LEU A 7 6.64 -10.37 -9.74
CA LEU A 7 5.52 -10.05 -8.88
C LEU A 7 6.03 -9.75 -7.47
N SER A 8 5.49 -8.73 -6.81
CA SER A 8 5.87 -8.42 -5.44
C SER A 8 5.38 -9.49 -4.47
N THR A 9 5.98 -9.54 -3.28
CA THR A 9 5.44 -10.33 -2.16
C THR A 9 3.96 -10.00 -1.91
N GLY A 10 3.57 -8.72 -2.03
CA GLY A 10 2.19 -8.29 -1.86
C GLY A 10 1.22 -8.92 -2.87
N TRP A 11 1.65 -9.17 -4.11
CA TRP A 11 0.86 -9.89 -5.10
C TRP A 11 0.60 -11.33 -4.67
N PHE A 12 1.64 -12.08 -4.32
CA PHE A 12 1.50 -13.47 -3.92
C PHE A 12 0.65 -13.59 -2.65
N THR A 13 0.85 -12.69 -1.68
CA THR A 13 0.02 -12.62 -0.48
C THR A 13 -1.45 -12.36 -0.81
N MET A 14 -1.75 -11.41 -1.70
CA MET A 14 -3.12 -11.14 -2.12
C MET A 14 -3.76 -12.34 -2.82
N ALA A 15 -3.04 -12.99 -3.74
CA ALA A 15 -3.54 -14.16 -4.44
C ALA A 15 -3.90 -15.30 -3.47
N ILE A 16 -3.03 -15.58 -2.50
CA ILE A 16 -3.30 -16.60 -1.48
C ILE A 16 -4.47 -16.18 -0.58
N ALA A 17 -4.54 -14.93 -0.14
CA ALA A 17 -5.62 -14.43 0.72
C ALA A 17 -6.99 -14.56 0.06
N LEU A 18 -7.09 -14.38 -1.26
CA LEU A 18 -8.33 -14.57 -2.01
C LEU A 18 -8.80 -16.03 -2.06
N GLU A 19 -7.88 -17.00 -1.94
CA GLU A 19 -8.22 -18.42 -1.95
C GLU A 19 -8.66 -18.93 -0.57
N ILE A 20 -8.17 -18.31 0.52
CA ILE A 20 -8.33 -18.87 1.88
C ILE A 20 -9.15 -18.00 2.83
N CYS A 21 -9.56 -16.78 2.44
CA CYS A 21 -10.31 -15.86 3.30
C CYS A 21 -11.62 -15.38 2.66
N ASP A 22 -12.70 -15.35 3.44
CA ASP A 22 -13.99 -14.76 3.02
C ASP A 22 -13.96 -13.22 2.91
N ARG A 23 -13.01 -12.59 3.62
CA ARG A 23 -12.79 -11.13 3.63
C ARG A 23 -11.31 -10.83 3.80
N VAL A 24 -10.81 -9.87 3.02
CA VAL A 24 -9.43 -9.41 3.07
C VAL A 24 -9.39 -7.93 3.46
N ASN A 25 -8.67 -7.60 4.53
CA ASN A 25 -8.41 -6.21 4.93
C ASN A 25 -6.93 -5.89 4.71
N VAL A 26 -6.65 -4.90 3.87
CA VAL A 26 -5.31 -4.48 3.45
C VAL A 26 -4.94 -3.18 4.15
N TYR A 27 -3.81 -3.19 4.85
CA TYR A 27 -3.27 -2.02 5.56
C TYR A 27 -1.98 -1.57 4.91
N GLY A 28 -1.70 -0.27 4.95
CA GLY A 28 -0.42 0.26 4.45
C GLY A 28 -0.28 0.17 2.92
N MET A 29 -1.39 0.05 2.19
CA MET A 29 -1.42 0.18 0.74
C MET A 29 -2.20 1.42 0.25
N VAL A 30 -1.48 2.42 -0.28
CA VAL A 30 -2.10 3.55 -1.00
C VAL A 30 -2.74 3.11 -2.32
N SER A 31 -3.76 3.85 -2.77
CA SER A 31 -4.36 3.74 -4.11
C SER A 31 -3.30 3.84 -5.24
N PRO A 32 -3.48 3.14 -6.39
CA PRO A 32 -2.59 3.30 -7.56
C PRO A 32 -2.56 4.73 -8.12
N GLU A 33 -3.56 5.53 -7.79
CA GLU A 33 -3.69 6.93 -8.20
C GLU A 33 -2.96 7.89 -7.25
N PHE A 34 -2.43 7.38 -6.13
CA PHE A 34 -1.85 8.21 -5.08
C PHE A 34 -0.67 9.05 -5.60
N CYS A 35 0.22 8.50 -6.41
CA CYS A 35 1.40 9.24 -6.86
C CYS A 35 1.22 10.06 -8.14
N LYS A 36 -0.01 10.20 -8.68
CA LYS A 36 -0.25 10.95 -9.92
C LYS A 36 -0.18 12.47 -9.76
N LEU A 37 -0.41 12.99 -8.55
CA LEU A 37 -0.39 14.43 -8.26
C LEU A 37 0.65 14.71 -7.16
N PRO A 38 1.95 14.67 -7.48
CA PRO A 38 3.03 14.77 -6.50
C PRO A 38 3.05 16.12 -5.77
N ASN A 39 2.60 17.20 -6.41
CA ASN A 39 2.64 18.55 -5.83
C ASN A 39 1.57 18.80 -4.75
N LEU A 40 0.63 17.87 -4.54
CA LEU A 40 -0.49 18.02 -3.61
C LEU A 40 -0.36 17.12 -2.37
N LYS A 41 0.76 16.42 -2.18
CA LYS A 41 0.86 15.36 -1.19
C LYS A 41 2.10 15.51 -0.30
N PRO A 42 1.96 15.28 1.02
CA PRO A 42 3.11 15.21 1.91
C PRO A 42 4.08 14.11 1.44
N SER A 43 5.36 14.42 1.42
CA SER A 43 6.39 13.40 1.26
C SER A 43 6.38 12.51 2.50
N VAL A 44 6.21 11.21 2.29
CA VAL A 44 6.17 10.21 3.36
C VAL A 44 7.21 9.11 3.08
N PRO A 45 7.82 8.52 4.12
CA PRO A 45 8.73 7.40 3.95
C PRO A 45 8.04 6.21 3.29
N TYR A 46 8.76 5.52 2.40
CA TYR A 46 8.28 4.33 1.72
C TYR A 46 7.95 3.18 2.69
N HIS A 47 8.75 3.03 3.75
CA HIS A 47 8.52 2.06 4.80
C HIS A 47 8.19 2.76 6.11
N TYR A 48 7.14 2.31 6.79
CA TYR A 48 6.71 2.89 8.07
C TYR A 48 7.76 2.75 9.19
N TYR A 49 8.61 1.71 9.11
CA TYR A 49 9.66 1.42 10.08
C TYR A 49 11.00 2.10 9.75
N GLU A 50 11.07 2.83 8.64
CA GLU A 50 12.30 3.49 8.17
C GLU A 50 12.02 4.98 7.89
N PRO A 51 11.89 5.83 8.93
CA PRO A 51 11.49 7.24 8.75
C PRO A 51 12.47 8.08 7.93
N ALA A 52 13.74 7.68 7.88
CA ALA A 52 14.78 8.31 7.07
C ALA A 52 14.95 7.63 5.68
N GLY A 53 14.05 6.72 5.33
CA GLY A 53 14.07 5.96 4.08
C GLY A 53 13.67 6.79 2.86
N PRO A 54 13.63 6.16 1.67
CA PRO A 54 13.25 6.85 0.43
C PRO A 54 11.79 7.32 0.47
N ASP A 55 11.49 8.36 -0.29
CA ASP A 55 10.11 8.84 -0.49
C ASP A 55 9.24 7.76 -1.17
N GLU A 56 8.05 7.53 -0.63
CA GLU A 56 7.11 6.49 -1.09
C GLU A 56 6.83 6.61 -2.60
N CYS A 57 6.50 7.81 -3.09
CA CYS A 57 6.11 8.00 -4.47
C CYS A 57 7.30 7.92 -5.43
N LYS A 58 8.46 8.46 -5.05
CA LYS A 58 9.70 8.27 -5.82
C LYS A 58 10.02 6.78 -5.97
N MET A 59 9.82 6.00 -4.90
CA MET A 59 10.03 4.56 -4.92
C MET A 59 9.06 3.87 -5.90
N TYR A 60 7.75 4.11 -5.79
CA TYR A 60 6.78 3.49 -6.70
C TYR A 60 7.03 3.86 -8.17
N ILE A 61 7.29 5.13 -8.47
CA ILE A 61 7.46 5.60 -9.85
C ILE A 61 8.73 5.03 -10.48
N SER A 62 9.85 5.03 -9.75
CA SER A 62 11.12 4.50 -10.27
C SER A 62 11.02 3.01 -10.62
N HIS A 63 10.38 2.21 -9.76
CA HIS A 63 10.12 0.79 -10.02
C HIS A 63 9.11 0.57 -11.16
N GLU A 64 8.04 1.37 -11.21
CA GLU A 64 7.05 1.26 -12.28
C GLU A 64 7.61 1.64 -13.66
N GLN A 65 8.58 2.57 -13.74
CA GLN A 65 9.18 3.02 -15.00
C GLN A 65 10.41 2.21 -15.42
N GLY A 66 11.03 1.45 -14.50
CA GLY A 66 12.24 0.68 -14.77
C GLY A 66 12.09 -0.25 -15.99
N ARG A 67 12.95 -0.14 -17.00
CA ARG A 67 12.82 -0.89 -18.26
C ARG A 67 13.52 -2.25 -18.25
N HIS A 68 14.52 -2.41 -17.39
CA HIS A 68 15.35 -3.62 -17.26
C HIS A 68 15.65 -3.88 -15.78
N GLY A 69 15.73 -5.15 -15.38
CA GLY A 69 16.05 -5.57 -14.01
C GLY A 69 14.88 -6.23 -13.26
N SER A 70 15.19 -6.83 -12.11
CA SER A 70 14.25 -7.56 -11.26
C SER A 70 13.35 -6.63 -10.44
N HIS A 71 12.62 -5.72 -11.08
CA HIS A 71 11.78 -4.73 -10.39
C HIS A 71 10.29 -5.10 -10.45
N HIS A 72 9.57 -4.72 -9.40
CA HIS A 72 8.13 -4.89 -9.28
C HIS A 72 7.38 -3.74 -9.95
N ARG A 73 6.18 -4.01 -10.47
CA ARG A 73 5.30 -2.99 -11.04
C ARG A 73 4.25 -2.59 -10.01
N PHE A 74 4.68 -1.91 -8.94
CA PHE A 74 3.82 -1.63 -7.79
C PHE A 74 2.52 -0.90 -8.15
N ILE A 75 2.56 0.06 -9.08
CA ILE A 75 1.37 0.81 -9.50
C ILE A 75 0.47 -0.11 -10.33
N THR A 76 1.05 -0.93 -11.21
CA THR A 76 0.28 -1.91 -11.99
C THR A 76 -0.38 -2.97 -11.11
N GLU A 77 0.34 -3.55 -10.14
CA GLU A 77 -0.22 -4.52 -9.19
C GLU A 77 -1.38 -3.91 -8.39
N LYS A 78 -1.23 -2.69 -7.88
CA LYS A 78 -2.28 -1.96 -7.17
C LYS A 78 -3.53 -1.71 -8.04
N ARG A 79 -3.38 -1.50 -9.35
CA ARG A 79 -4.53 -1.41 -10.28
C ARG A 79 -5.28 -2.73 -10.38
N VAL A 80 -4.56 -3.85 -10.41
CA VAL A 80 -5.19 -5.17 -10.39
C VAL A 80 -5.93 -5.39 -9.07
N PHE A 81 -5.32 -5.09 -7.93
CA PHE A 81 -5.99 -5.23 -6.62
C PHE A 81 -7.23 -4.34 -6.51
N ALA A 82 -7.18 -3.11 -7.03
CA ALA A 82 -8.34 -2.22 -7.10
C ALA A 82 -9.45 -2.79 -8.00
N SER A 83 -9.10 -3.52 -9.07
CA SER A 83 -10.08 -4.22 -9.91
C SER A 83 -10.66 -5.44 -9.19
N TRP A 84 -9.84 -6.22 -8.48
CA TRP A 84 -10.29 -7.37 -7.68
C TRP A 84 -11.23 -6.96 -6.55
N ALA A 85 -10.99 -5.83 -5.90
CA ALA A 85 -11.87 -5.31 -4.85
C ALA A 85 -13.28 -4.94 -5.34
N ARG A 86 -13.52 -4.88 -6.65
CA ARG A 86 -14.89 -4.74 -7.21
C ARG A 86 -15.65 -6.06 -7.30
N MET A 87 -14.95 -7.18 -7.20
CA MET A 87 -15.49 -8.54 -7.35
C MET A 87 -15.41 -9.34 -6.04
N PHE A 88 -14.38 -9.09 -5.23
CA PHE A 88 -14.10 -9.77 -3.98
C PHE A 88 -14.23 -8.82 -2.79
N ASN A 89 -14.41 -9.37 -1.60
CA ASN A 89 -14.59 -8.64 -0.35
C ASN A 89 -13.25 -8.11 0.22
N ILE A 90 -12.61 -7.20 -0.53
CA ILE A 90 -11.31 -6.59 -0.19
C ILE A 90 -11.52 -5.14 0.25
N HIS A 91 -10.99 -4.77 1.40
CA HIS A 91 -11.04 -3.41 1.94
C HIS A 91 -9.63 -2.86 2.16
N PHE A 92 -9.38 -1.60 1.80
CA PHE A 92 -8.08 -0.94 1.96
C PHE A 92 -8.12 0.15 3.03
N TYR A 93 -7.07 0.26 3.84
CA TYR A 93 -6.94 1.19 4.95
C TYR A 93 -5.57 1.91 4.90
N GLN A 94 -5.58 3.24 4.70
CA GLN A 94 -4.35 4.05 4.62
C GLN A 94 -4.50 5.54 5.01
N PRO A 95 -3.92 5.91 6.16
CA PRO A 95 -3.99 5.13 7.39
C PRO A 95 -5.40 5.27 7.98
N ASP A 96 -5.87 4.29 8.75
CA ASP A 96 -6.84 4.61 9.80
C ASP A 96 -6.22 4.24 11.14
N TRP A 97 -5.97 5.25 11.96
CA TRP A 97 -5.41 5.16 13.31
C TRP A 97 -6.49 5.56 14.33
N ARG A 98 -6.61 4.81 15.43
CA ARG A 98 -7.52 5.16 16.53
C ARG A 98 -6.72 5.77 17.69
N PRO A 99 -7.14 6.92 18.25
CA PRO A 99 -6.41 7.62 19.30
C PRO A 99 -6.35 6.81 20.61
N ALA A 100 -5.37 7.12 21.47
CA ALA A 100 -5.41 6.70 22.87
C ALA A 100 -6.60 7.38 23.58
N PRO A 101 -7.35 6.68 24.45
CA PRO A 101 -8.36 7.31 25.30
C PRO A 101 -7.71 8.38 26.20
N LEU A 102 -8.44 9.46 26.50
CA LEU A 102 -8.00 10.46 27.47
C LEU A 102 -7.71 9.79 28.83
N ALA A 103 -6.62 10.19 29.48
CA ALA A 103 -6.37 9.79 30.87
C ALA A 103 -7.52 10.30 31.74
N GLN A 104 -8.31 9.39 32.31
CA GLN A 104 -9.27 9.74 33.36
C GLN A 104 -8.46 10.05 34.63
N ASN A 105 -8.15 11.32 34.87
CA ASN A 105 -7.80 11.77 36.20
C ASN A 105 -9.07 11.80 37.05
N ASN A 106 -9.46 10.63 37.56
CA ASN A 106 -10.40 10.52 38.67
C ASN A 106 -9.67 10.94 39.96
N THR A 107 -9.46 12.23 40.16
CA THR A 107 -9.24 12.77 41.50
C THR A 107 -10.57 13.31 42.00
N ASN A 108 -11.36 12.42 42.59
CA ASN A 108 -12.34 12.80 43.60
C ASN A 108 -11.57 13.54 44.71
N SER A 109 -11.96 14.78 44.97
CA SER A 109 -11.68 15.50 46.22
C SER A 109 -12.94 16.27 46.58
#